data_AF-A0A1B7WVU1-F1
#
_entry.id   AF-A0A1B7WVU1-F1
#
_cell.length_a   1.000
_cell.length_b   1.000
_cell.length_c   1.000
_cell.angle_alpha   90.00
_cell.angle_beta   90.00
_cell.angle_gamma   90.00
#
_symmetry.space_group_name_H-M   'P 1'
#
loop_
_entity.id
_entity.type
_entity.pdbx_description
1 polymer ?
#
loop_
_entity_poly.entity_id
_entity_poly.type
_entity_poly.pdbx_seq_one_letter_code
_entity_poly.pdbx_strand_id
1 'polypeptide(L)'
;EPPTEGIVKLGDHNVIPGYFEQNQAEALDLNKTVMQTIHDEVPSWTNEEVRTLLGRFLFTGDTVFKKVGALSGGEKARLALAKMLLRPANLIILDEPTNHLDIPAKEMMEEALQNYEGTAIVVSHDRYFISQVANKIVEIRDGDFHVYLGDYHYYLDKKAEEKELAELAALEAAKAAKKAAKSAKAGAKQK
;
A
#
# COMPACT_ATOMS: atom_id res chain seq x y z
N GLU A 1 -13.01 6.14 -13.45
CA GLU A 1 -13.30 6.95 -14.66
C GLU A 1 -12.22 6.68 -15.70
N PRO A 2 -12.49 6.86 -17.01
CA PRO A 2 -11.45 6.74 -18.03
C PRO A 2 -10.44 7.89 -17.90
N PRO A 3 -9.16 7.67 -18.26
CA PRO A 3 -8.17 8.73 -18.23
C PRO A 3 -8.51 9.84 -19.23
N THR A 4 -8.35 11.10 -18.84
CA THR A 4 -8.53 12.25 -19.73
C THR A 4 -7.53 12.23 -20.90
N GLU A 5 -6.29 11.78 -20.64
CA GLU A 5 -5.21 11.61 -21.61
C GLU A 5 -4.37 10.37 -21.28
N GLY A 6 -3.66 9.83 -22.27
CA GLY A 6 -2.82 8.64 -22.11
C GLY A 6 -3.56 7.32 -22.29
N ILE A 7 -2.89 6.20 -21.97
CA ILE A 7 -3.42 4.85 -22.16
C ILE A 7 -3.23 4.08 -20.85
N VAL A 8 -4.33 3.54 -20.31
CA VAL A 8 -4.29 2.56 -19.22
C VAL A 8 -4.52 1.19 -19.83
N LYS A 9 -3.56 0.29 -19.64
CA LYS A 9 -3.62 -1.07 -20.17
C LYS A 9 -3.14 -2.05 -19.11
N LEU A 10 -4.00 -3.00 -18.73
CA LEU A 10 -3.59 -4.17 -17.98
C LEU A 10 -2.90 -5.16 -18.91
N GLY A 11 -2.03 -6.01 -18.36
CA GLY A 11 -1.33 -7.04 -19.16
C GLY A 11 -2.33 -7.90 -19.95
N ASP A 12 -2.06 -8.10 -21.24
CA ASP A 12 -2.99 -8.73 -22.19
C ASP A 12 -3.35 -10.18 -21.83
N HIS A 13 -2.53 -10.83 -21.01
CA HIS A 13 -2.68 -12.24 -20.64
C HIS A 13 -2.42 -12.41 -19.14
N ASN A 14 -3.28 -13.18 -18.48
CA ASN A 14 -3.12 -13.68 -17.12
C ASN A 14 -3.08 -12.66 -15.97
N VAL A 15 -3.30 -11.35 -16.17
CA VAL A 15 -3.42 -10.42 -15.03
C VAL A 15 -4.84 -10.50 -14.46
N ILE A 16 -4.94 -10.89 -13.20
CA ILE A 16 -6.19 -10.96 -12.43
C ILE A 16 -6.09 -9.92 -11.32
N PRO A 17 -6.65 -8.71 -11.52
CA PRO A 17 -6.60 -7.65 -10.53
C PRO A 17 -7.62 -7.90 -9.40
N GLY A 18 -7.18 -7.67 -8.17
CA GLY A 18 -8.04 -7.53 -6.99
C GLY A 18 -7.86 -6.13 -6.41
N TYR A 19 -8.96 -5.38 -6.25
CA TYR A 19 -8.95 -4.10 -5.56
C TYR A 19 -9.59 -4.26 -4.18
N PHE A 20 -8.92 -3.77 -3.15
CA PHE A 20 -9.38 -3.87 -1.78
C PHE A 20 -9.36 -2.48 -1.13
N GLU A 21 -10.57 -2.04 -0.82
CA GLU A 21 -10.85 -0.79 -0.12
C GLU A 21 -10.84 -0.99 1.40
N GLN A 22 -10.76 0.13 2.11
CA GLN A 22 -10.75 0.20 3.58
C GLN A 22 -11.94 -0.49 4.28
N ASN A 23 -13.11 -0.61 3.63
CA ASN A 23 -14.35 -1.06 4.28
C ASN A 23 -14.69 -2.55 4.10
N GLN A 24 -13.75 -3.40 3.72
CA GLN A 24 -14.03 -4.85 3.50
C GLN A 24 -14.55 -5.56 4.75
N ALA A 25 -14.17 -5.11 5.96
CA ALA A 25 -14.69 -5.63 7.21
C ALA A 25 -16.20 -5.38 7.39
N GLU A 26 -16.73 -4.29 6.82
CA GLU A 26 -18.15 -3.96 6.86
C GLU A 26 -18.98 -4.79 5.88
N ALA A 27 -18.34 -5.30 4.82
CA ALA A 27 -18.96 -6.17 3.82
C ALA A 27 -19.10 -7.64 4.29
N LEU A 28 -18.63 -7.99 5.50
CA LEU A 28 -18.76 -9.34 6.04
C LEU A 28 -20.20 -9.64 6.47
N ASP A 29 -20.68 -10.84 6.16
CA ASP A 29 -21.99 -11.30 6.63
C ASP A 29 -21.95 -11.64 8.12
N LEU A 30 -22.57 -10.77 8.93
CA LEU A 30 -22.58 -10.87 10.39
C LEU A 30 -23.24 -12.14 10.94
N ASN A 31 -24.06 -12.82 10.13
CA ASN A 31 -24.79 -14.02 10.54
C ASN A 31 -23.98 -15.31 10.39
N LYS A 32 -22.95 -15.30 9.54
CA LYS A 32 -22.08 -16.45 9.29
C LYS A 32 -21.07 -16.61 10.39
N THR A 33 -20.59 -17.84 10.57
CA THR A 33 -19.41 -18.08 11.40
C THR A 33 -18.13 -17.67 10.67
N VAL A 34 -17.05 -17.45 11.42
CA VAL A 34 -15.70 -17.24 10.87
C VAL A 34 -15.36 -18.35 9.86
N MET A 35 -15.60 -19.61 10.24
CA MET A 35 -15.33 -20.77 9.40
C MET A 35 -16.17 -20.79 8.12
N GLN A 36 -17.48 -20.54 8.22
CA GLN A 36 -18.38 -20.48 7.06
C GLN A 36 -17.97 -19.38 6.09
N THR A 37 -17.58 -18.21 6.61
CA THR A 37 -17.15 -17.07 5.79
C THR A 37 -15.99 -17.41 4.86
N ILE A 38 -15.03 -18.21 5.36
CA ILE A 38 -13.89 -18.67 4.55
C ILE A 38 -14.29 -19.82 3.63
N HIS A 39 -15.04 -20.80 4.14
CA HIS A 39 -15.45 -21.96 3.37
C HIS A 39 -16.31 -21.59 2.14
N ASP A 40 -17.07 -20.49 2.20
CA ASP A 40 -17.84 -19.99 1.06
C ASP A 40 -16.96 -19.50 -0.10
N GLU A 41 -15.75 -18.98 0.17
CA GLU A 41 -14.81 -18.54 -0.88
C GLU A 41 -13.98 -19.72 -1.41
N VAL A 42 -13.79 -20.77 -0.61
CA VAL A 42 -13.05 -21.99 -0.99
C VAL A 42 -13.87 -23.27 -0.75
N PRO A 43 -14.98 -23.51 -1.49
CA PRO A 43 -15.87 -24.64 -1.23
C PRO A 43 -15.23 -26.02 -1.39
N SER A 44 -14.10 -26.10 -2.09
CA SER A 44 -13.34 -27.34 -2.31
C SER A 44 -12.35 -27.66 -1.20
N TRP A 45 -12.07 -26.73 -0.29
CA TRP A 45 -11.14 -26.96 0.83
C TRP A 45 -11.80 -27.78 1.92
N THR A 46 -11.02 -28.64 2.56
CA THR A 46 -11.39 -29.36 3.76
C THR A 46 -11.49 -28.42 4.97
N ASN A 47 -12.22 -28.87 6.00
CA ASN A 47 -12.28 -28.16 7.28
C ASN A 47 -10.90 -27.96 7.92
N GLU A 48 -9.95 -28.86 7.68
CA GLU A 48 -8.58 -28.78 8.20
C GLU A 48 -7.76 -27.69 7.49
N GLU A 49 -7.87 -27.58 6.16
CA GLU A 49 -7.22 -26.53 5.38
C GLU A 49 -7.75 -25.15 5.77
N VAL A 50 -9.08 -25.01 5.90
CA VAL A 50 -9.72 -23.77 6.36
C VAL A 50 -9.26 -23.40 7.77
N ARG A 51 -9.20 -24.37 8.69
CA ARG A 51 -8.71 -24.13 10.07
C ARG A 51 -7.23 -23.77 10.11
N THR A 52 -6.42 -24.37 9.26
CA THR A 52 -4.99 -24.05 9.12
C THR A 52 -4.81 -22.60 8.69
N LEU A 53 -5.54 -22.16 7.66
CA LEU A 53 -5.54 -20.75 7.23
C LEU A 53 -6.00 -19.84 8.36
N LEU A 54 -7.18 -20.10 8.94
CA LEU A 54 -7.75 -19.30 10.02
C LEU A 54 -6.83 -19.22 11.24
N GLY A 55 -6.06 -20.28 11.53
CA GLY A 55 -5.03 -20.30 12.56
C GLY A 55 -3.90 -19.30 12.30
N ARG A 56 -3.48 -19.11 11.04
CA ARG A 56 -2.55 -18.04 10.64
C ARG A 56 -3.14 -16.66 10.88
N PHE A 57 -4.48 -16.56 10.81
CA PHE A 57 -5.21 -15.35 11.17
C PHE A 57 -5.61 -15.24 12.64
N LEU A 58 -4.98 -16.04 13.51
CA LEU A 58 -5.19 -16.08 14.96
C LEU A 58 -6.63 -16.43 15.37
N PHE A 59 -7.39 -17.07 14.49
CA PHE A 59 -8.66 -17.71 14.82
C PHE A 59 -8.41 -19.16 15.22
N THR A 60 -8.25 -19.40 16.52
CA THR A 60 -7.97 -20.71 17.11
C THR A 60 -9.12 -21.25 17.95
N GLY A 61 -9.13 -22.57 18.17
CA GLY A 61 -10.12 -23.23 19.03
C GLY A 61 -11.57 -22.96 18.59
N ASP A 62 -12.39 -22.47 19.53
CA ASP A 62 -13.81 -22.21 19.30
C ASP A 62 -14.10 -20.87 18.59
N THR A 63 -13.09 -20.02 18.41
CA THR A 63 -13.28 -18.72 17.75
C THR A 63 -13.76 -18.88 16.30
N VAL A 64 -13.38 -19.97 15.63
CA VAL A 64 -13.81 -20.26 14.25
C VAL A 64 -15.32 -20.52 14.14
N PHE A 65 -15.97 -20.87 15.25
CA PHE A 65 -17.42 -21.11 15.31
C PHE A 65 -18.21 -19.88 15.75
N LYS A 66 -17.54 -18.81 16.19
CA LYS A 66 -18.21 -17.56 16.53
C LYS A 66 -18.83 -16.94 15.27
N LYS A 67 -19.99 -16.31 15.45
CA LYS A 67 -20.59 -15.46 14.42
C LYS A 67 -19.72 -14.23 14.19
N VAL A 68 -19.62 -13.80 12.93
CA VAL A 68 -18.90 -12.59 12.54
C VAL A 68 -19.42 -11.36 13.29
N GLY A 69 -20.73 -11.27 13.54
CA GLY A 69 -21.34 -10.20 14.33
C GLY A 69 -20.79 -10.07 15.77
N ALA A 70 -20.28 -11.16 16.35
CA ALA A 70 -19.73 -11.19 17.71
C ALA A 70 -18.22 -10.89 17.76
N LEU A 71 -17.57 -10.68 16.61
CA LEU A 71 -16.17 -10.33 16.52
C LEU A 71 -15.97 -8.84 16.84
N SER A 72 -14.84 -8.53 17.49
CA SER A 72 -14.32 -7.17 17.59
C SER A 72 -13.96 -6.59 16.21
N GLY A 73 -13.73 -5.28 16.13
CA GLY A 73 -13.31 -4.63 14.88
C GLY A 73 -12.02 -5.22 14.29
N GLY A 74 -11.00 -5.44 15.12
CA GLY A 74 -9.73 -6.05 14.69
C GLY A 74 -9.87 -7.51 14.26
N GLU A 75 -10.74 -8.29 14.93
CA GLU A 75 -11.08 -9.65 14.46
C GLU A 75 -11.79 -9.62 13.10
N LYS A 76 -12.78 -8.72 12.91
CA LYS A 76 -13.43 -8.58 11.59
C LYS A 76 -12.43 -8.19 10.51
N ALA A 77 -11.48 -7.32 10.81
CA ALA A 77 -10.46 -6.92 9.87
C ALA A 77 -9.51 -8.08 9.49
N ARG A 78 -9.08 -8.90 10.46
CA ARG A 78 -8.30 -10.13 10.18
C ARG A 78 -9.08 -11.14 9.34
N LEU A 79 -10.37 -11.32 9.59
CA LEU A 79 -11.21 -12.21 8.79
C LEU A 79 -11.40 -11.68 7.36
N ALA A 80 -11.61 -10.37 7.20
CA ALA A 80 -11.70 -9.72 5.90
C ALA A 80 -10.40 -9.90 5.11
N LEU A 81 -9.24 -9.73 5.76
CA LEU A 81 -7.93 -9.95 5.17
C LEU A 81 -7.74 -11.41 4.72
N ALA A 82 -8.07 -12.38 5.58
CA ALA A 82 -8.01 -13.81 5.24
C ALA A 82 -8.88 -14.13 4.02
N LYS A 83 -10.11 -13.60 4.01
CA LYS A 83 -11.06 -13.76 2.90
C LYS A 83 -10.53 -13.15 1.60
N MET A 84 -9.94 -11.96 1.69
CA MET A 84 -9.34 -11.25 0.56
C MET A 84 -8.21 -12.06 -0.09
N LEU A 85 -7.32 -12.63 0.72
CA LEU A 85 -6.14 -13.37 0.24
C LEU A 85 -6.48 -14.72 -0.42
N LEU A 86 -7.72 -15.20 -0.25
CA LEU A 86 -8.20 -16.43 -0.91
C LEU A 86 -8.68 -16.20 -2.34
N ARG A 87 -8.96 -14.96 -2.72
CA ARG A 87 -9.37 -14.67 -4.08
C ARG A 87 -8.18 -14.83 -5.01
N PRO A 88 -8.31 -15.56 -6.13
CA PRO A 88 -7.23 -15.66 -7.10
C PRO A 88 -7.01 -14.29 -7.70
N ALA A 89 -5.96 -13.61 -7.24
CA ALA A 89 -5.43 -12.39 -7.80
C ALA A 89 -3.93 -12.58 -7.94
N ASN A 90 -3.33 -12.02 -8.98
CA ASN A 90 -1.88 -11.90 -9.10
C ASN A 90 -1.43 -10.43 -9.16
N LEU A 91 -2.39 -9.51 -9.19
CA LEU A 91 -2.20 -8.08 -8.95
C LEU A 91 -3.20 -7.65 -7.88
N ILE A 92 -2.72 -7.21 -6.74
CA ILE A 92 -3.55 -6.73 -5.62
C ILE A 92 -3.29 -5.23 -5.48
N ILE A 93 -4.36 -4.45 -5.34
CA ILE A 93 -4.31 -3.02 -5.04
C ILE A 93 -4.96 -2.82 -3.68
N LEU A 94 -4.20 -2.28 -2.73
CA LEU A 94 -4.57 -2.10 -1.34
C LEU A 94 -4.59 -0.61 -1.02
N ASP A 95 -5.75 -0.10 -0.61
CA ASP A 95 -5.91 1.30 -0.22
C ASP A 95 -6.06 1.42 1.30
N GLU A 96 -5.05 2.02 1.94
CA GLU A 96 -4.91 2.17 3.40
C GLU A 96 -5.23 0.89 4.20
N PRO A 97 -4.57 -0.23 3.89
CA PRO A 97 -5.01 -1.53 4.37
C PRO A 97 -4.69 -1.79 5.85
N THR A 98 -3.81 -1.00 6.44
CA THR A 98 -3.45 -1.09 7.86
C THR A 98 -4.41 -0.30 8.75
N ASN A 99 -5.34 0.46 8.18
CA ASN A 99 -6.25 1.25 8.97
C ASN A 99 -7.21 0.33 9.75
N HIS A 100 -7.46 0.67 11.02
CA HIS A 100 -8.25 -0.15 11.95
C HIS A 100 -7.68 -1.54 12.28
N LEU A 101 -6.47 -1.89 11.80
CA LEU A 101 -5.75 -3.09 12.23
C LEU A 101 -5.06 -2.85 13.58
N ASP A 102 -5.18 -3.82 14.47
CA ASP A 102 -4.33 -3.90 15.65
C ASP A 102 -2.92 -4.35 15.26
N ILE A 103 -1.96 -4.22 16.19
CA ILE A 103 -0.55 -4.56 15.93
C ILE A 103 -0.39 -6.00 15.38
N PRO A 104 -1.01 -7.03 15.98
CA PRO A 104 -0.90 -8.40 15.46
C PRO A 104 -1.45 -8.55 14.03
N ALA A 105 -2.58 -7.89 13.71
CA ALA A 105 -3.12 -7.94 12.36
C ALA A 105 -2.22 -7.24 11.33
N LYS A 106 -1.54 -6.15 11.73
CA LYS A 106 -0.54 -5.49 10.87
C LYS A 106 0.64 -6.41 10.57
N GLU A 107 1.23 -7.03 11.59
CA GLU A 107 2.37 -7.95 11.43
C GLU A 107 2.02 -9.13 10.51
N MET A 108 0.82 -9.71 10.68
CA MET A 108 0.34 -10.77 9.78
C MET A 108 0.15 -10.28 8.35
N MET A 109 -0.29 -9.04 8.16
CA MET A 109 -0.46 -8.46 6.84
C MET A 109 0.90 -8.21 6.16
N GLU A 110 1.87 -7.73 6.93
CA GLU A 110 3.25 -7.57 6.47
C GLU A 110 3.82 -8.91 6.02
N GLU A 111 3.71 -9.95 6.84
CA GLU A 111 4.17 -11.30 6.50
C GLU A 111 3.45 -11.88 5.27
N ALA A 112 2.14 -11.68 5.17
CA ALA A 112 1.37 -12.14 4.03
C ALA A 112 1.81 -11.46 2.72
N LEU A 113 2.08 -10.15 2.75
CA LEU A 113 2.53 -9.40 1.59
C LEU A 113 3.98 -9.72 1.21
N GLN A 114 4.85 -9.95 2.19
CA GLN A 114 6.24 -10.37 1.94
C GLN A 114 6.32 -11.74 1.26
N ASN A 115 5.38 -12.64 1.57
CA ASN A 115 5.32 -13.99 0.99
C ASN A 115 4.42 -14.08 -0.25
N TYR A 116 3.80 -12.98 -0.67
CA TYR A 116 2.89 -12.97 -1.82
C TYR A 116 3.69 -12.99 -3.12
N GLU A 117 3.50 -14.04 -3.93
CA GLU A 117 4.24 -14.21 -5.19
C GLU A 117 3.75 -13.30 -6.33
N GLY A 118 2.59 -12.65 -6.16
CA GLY A 118 2.04 -11.70 -7.12
C GLY A 118 2.60 -10.28 -6.94
N THR A 119 2.01 -9.33 -7.67
CA THR A 119 2.31 -7.90 -7.49
C THR A 119 1.30 -7.27 -6.54
N ALA A 120 1.78 -6.54 -5.54
CA ALA A 120 0.95 -5.71 -4.67
C ALA A 120 1.26 -4.23 -4.90
N ILE A 121 0.23 -3.42 -5.13
CA ILE A 121 0.27 -1.96 -5.10
C ILE A 121 -0.38 -1.56 -3.79
N VAL A 122 0.38 -0.88 -2.93
CA VAL A 122 -0.12 -0.50 -1.60
C VAL A 122 -0.04 1.01 -1.43
N VAL A 123 -1.15 1.60 -1.03
CA VAL A 123 -1.25 2.99 -0.59
C VAL A 123 -1.34 2.98 0.92
N SER A 124 -0.40 3.62 1.61
CA SER A 124 -0.46 3.77 3.06
C SER A 124 0.25 5.04 3.52
N HIS A 125 -0.17 5.56 4.67
CA HIS A 125 0.57 6.57 5.44
C HIS A 125 1.48 5.96 6.53
N ASP A 126 1.40 4.65 6.79
CA ASP A 126 2.19 3.95 7.79
C ASP A 126 3.61 3.66 7.26
N ARG A 127 4.56 4.51 7.64
CA ARG A 127 5.96 4.42 7.19
C ARG A 127 6.64 3.11 7.61
N TYR A 128 6.27 2.56 8.76
CA TYR A 128 6.84 1.31 9.23
C TYR A 128 6.39 0.18 8.32
N PHE A 129 5.09 0.07 8.09
CA PHE A 129 4.51 -0.93 7.20
C PHE A 129 5.11 -0.84 5.79
N ILE A 130 5.18 0.37 5.20
CA ILE A 130 5.81 0.59 3.88
C ILE A 130 7.26 0.08 3.87
N SER A 131 8.03 0.38 4.92
CA SER A 131 9.42 -0.06 5.03
C SER A 131 9.59 -1.57 5.11
N GLN A 132 8.57 -2.30 5.58
CA GLN A 132 8.61 -3.76 5.67
C GLN A 132 8.23 -4.44 4.35
N VAL A 133 7.30 -3.86 3.58
CA VAL A 133 6.71 -4.56 2.42
C VAL A 133 7.15 -4.01 1.06
N ALA A 134 7.55 -2.74 0.98
CA ALA A 134 7.81 -2.08 -0.30
C ALA A 134 9.25 -2.30 -0.78
N ASN A 135 9.37 -2.77 -2.02
CA ASN A 135 10.64 -2.87 -2.76
C ASN A 135 10.75 -1.83 -3.90
N LYS A 136 9.73 -1.00 -4.06
CA LYS A 136 9.63 0.11 -5.01
C LYS A 136 8.69 1.16 -4.43
N ILE A 137 9.09 2.43 -4.47
CA ILE A 137 8.27 3.56 -4.03
C ILE A 137 7.85 4.40 -5.24
N VAL A 138 6.58 4.77 -5.29
CA VAL A 138 6.05 5.74 -6.25
C VAL A 138 5.53 6.93 -5.45
N GLU A 139 6.23 8.06 -5.57
CA GLU A 139 5.82 9.33 -4.97
C GLU A 139 5.01 10.13 -6.00
N ILE A 140 3.85 10.65 -5.60
CA ILE A 140 3.10 11.63 -6.39
C ILE A 140 3.53 13.02 -5.92
N ARG A 141 4.18 13.79 -6.79
CA ARG A 141 4.68 15.13 -6.49
C ARG A 141 4.42 16.04 -7.67
N ASP A 142 3.84 17.22 -7.40
CA ASP A 142 3.54 18.24 -8.42
C ASP A 142 2.70 17.75 -9.61
N GLY A 143 1.88 16.71 -9.40
CA GLY A 143 1.06 16.09 -10.46
C GLY A 143 1.77 15.00 -11.27
N ASP A 144 3.05 14.74 -10.99
CA ASP A 144 3.86 13.72 -11.64
C ASP A 144 4.14 12.52 -10.72
N PHE A 145 4.43 11.38 -11.34
CA PHE A 145 4.88 10.17 -10.65
C PHE A 145 6.41 10.10 -10.65
N HIS A 146 7.00 10.07 -9.46
CA HIS A 146 8.43 9.85 -9.25
C HIS A 146 8.65 8.42 -8.74
N VAL A 147 9.37 7.61 -9.53
CA VAL A 147 9.61 6.19 -9.22
C VAL A 147 10.99 6.00 -8.64
N TYR A 148 11.05 5.36 -7.48
CA TYR A 148 12.27 4.98 -6.78
C TYR A 148 12.38 3.45 -6.76
N LEU A 149 13.41 2.92 -7.43
CA LEU A 149 13.69 1.49 -7.52
C LEU A 149 14.49 1.01 -6.32
N GLY A 150 13.83 0.94 -5.17
CA GLY A 150 14.39 0.46 -3.92
C GLY A 150 13.35 0.47 -2.81
N ASP A 151 13.76 0.03 -1.64
CA ASP A 151 12.94 0.06 -0.44
C ASP A 151 12.72 1.49 0.09
N TYR A 152 12.01 1.59 1.21
CA TYR A 152 11.72 2.87 1.83
C TYR A 152 12.99 3.64 2.29
N HIS A 153 14.06 2.94 2.69
CA HIS A 153 15.31 3.59 3.10
C HIS A 153 16.00 4.21 1.89
N TYR A 154 16.10 3.48 0.79
CA TYR A 154 16.62 3.99 -0.48
C TYR A 154 15.86 5.24 -0.93
N TYR A 155 14.53 5.24 -0.83
CA TYR A 155 13.70 6.40 -1.14
C TYR A 155 14.06 7.62 -0.27
N LEU A 156 14.24 7.44 1.05
CA LEU A 156 14.61 8.53 1.96
C LEU A 156 15.99 9.11 1.62
N ASP A 157 16.97 8.25 1.34
CA ASP A 157 18.31 8.68 0.95
C ASP A 157 18.28 9.48 -0.36
N LYS A 158 17.57 8.98 -1.38
CA LYS A 158 17.39 9.70 -2.64
C LYS A 158 16.67 11.03 -2.48
N LYS A 159 15.66 11.09 -1.61
CA LYS A 159 14.96 12.33 -1.31
C LYS A 159 15.87 13.36 -0.64
N ALA A 160 16.78 12.92 0.23
CA ALA A 160 17.77 13.79 0.85
C ALA A 160 18.77 14.33 -0.17
N GLU A 161 19.33 13.46 -1.04
CA GLU A 161 20.22 13.87 -2.14
C GLU A 161 19.55 14.89 -3.07
N GLU A 162 18.30 14.63 -3.50
CA GLU A 162 17.52 15.55 -4.34
C GLU A 162 17.35 16.92 -3.69
N LYS A 163 17.05 16.93 -2.38
CA LYS A 163 16.84 18.16 -1.62
C LYS A 163 18.14 18.97 -1.51
N GLU A 164 19.26 18.33 -1.20
CA GLU A 164 20.57 18.99 -1.10
C GLU A 164 20.99 19.61 -2.44
N LEU A 165 20.81 18.88 -3.55
CA LEU A 165 21.08 19.38 -4.89
C LEU A 165 20.18 20.58 -5.25
N ALA A 166 18.90 20.52 -4.89
CA ALA A 166 17.97 21.62 -5.12
C ALA A 166 18.34 22.88 -4.32
N GLU A 167 18.77 22.73 -3.06
CA GLU A 167 19.23 23.85 -2.23
C GLU A 167 20.52 24.49 -2.79
N LEU A 168 21.48 23.68 -3.23
CA LEU A 168 22.71 24.17 -3.88
C LEU A 168 22.39 24.94 -5.17
N ALA A 169 21.55 24.39 -6.03
CA ALA A 169 21.12 25.04 -7.27
C ALA A 169 20.39 26.37 -7.00
N ALA A 170 19.52 26.41 -6.00
CA ALA A 170 18.82 27.64 -5.60
C ALA A 170 19.78 28.73 -5.09
N LEU A 171 20.80 28.35 -4.31
CA LEU A 171 21.84 29.27 -3.84
C LEU A 171 22.69 29.81 -5.00
N GLU A 172 23.07 28.98 -5.96
CA GLU A 172 23.80 29.40 -7.15
C GLU A 172 22.98 30.37 -8.02
N ALA A 173 21.71 30.05 -8.26
CA ALA A 173 20.77 30.91 -8.98
C ALA A 173 20.61 32.28 -8.29
N ALA A 174 20.47 32.30 -6.96
CA ALA A 174 20.38 33.53 -6.19
C ALA A 174 21.66 34.37 -6.25
N LYS A 175 22.85 33.73 -6.21
CA LYS A 175 24.15 34.41 -6.38
C LYS A 175 24.27 35.00 -7.79
N ALA A 176 23.88 34.26 -8.83
CA ALA A 176 23.90 34.72 -10.21
C ALA A 176 22.97 35.93 -10.42
N ALA A 177 21.74 35.87 -9.90
CA ALA A 177 20.78 36.98 -9.95
C ALA A 177 21.31 38.25 -9.25
N LYS A 178 21.92 38.11 -8.07
CA LYS A 178 22.55 39.24 -7.36
C LYS A 178 23.71 39.85 -8.15
N LYS A 179 24.53 39.02 -8.81
CA LYS A 179 25.65 39.49 -9.65
C LYS A 179 25.14 40.24 -10.89
N ALA A 180 24.12 39.72 -11.57
CA ALA A 180 23.48 40.36 -12.72
C ALA A 180 22.81 41.70 -12.35
N ALA A 181 22.14 41.77 -11.20
CA ALA A 181 21.54 43.01 -10.72
C ALA A 181 22.59 44.09 -10.38
N LYS A 182 23.76 43.68 -9.86
CA LYS A 182 24.89 44.60 -9.60
C LYS A 182 25.53 45.12 -10.90
N SER A 183 25.75 44.26 -11.90
CA SER A 183 26.33 44.69 -13.18
C SER A 183 25.39 45.61 -13.96
N ALA A 184 24.09 45.35 -13.95
CA ALA A 184 23.09 46.24 -14.57
C ALA A 184 23.05 47.64 -13.93
N LYS A 185 23.14 47.73 -12.58
CA LYS A 185 23.21 49.02 -11.87
C LYS A 185 24.53 49.77 -12.09
N ALA A 186 25.63 49.06 -12.31
CA ALA A 186 26.93 49.69 -12.62
C ALA A 186 26.97 50.29 -14.03
N GLY A 187 26.40 49.60 -15.02
CA GLY A 187 26.29 50.12 -16.39
C GLY A 187 25.35 51.32 -16.54
N ALA A 188 24.31 51.41 -15.71
CA ALA A 188 23.37 52.54 -15.71
C ALA A 188 23.92 53.82 -15.05
N LYS A 189 25.01 53.74 -14.27
CA LYS A 189 25.67 54.90 -13.65
C LYS A 189 26.80 55.51 -14.49
N GLN A 190 27.18 54.86 -15.59
CA GLN A 190 28.27 55.30 -16.49
C GLN A 190 27.76 55.89 -17.81
N LYS A 191 26.44 55.98 -18.00
CA LYS A 191 25.78 56.80 -19.02
C LYS A 191 25.16 58.01 -18.36
#